data_AF-X6LH91-F1
#
_entry.id   AF-X6LH91-F1
#
_cell.length_a   1.000
_cell.length_b   1.000
_cell.length_c   1.000
_cell.angle_alpha   90.00
_cell.angle_beta   90.00
_cell.angle_gamma   90.00
#
_symmetry.space_group_name_H-M   'P 1'
#
loop_
_entity.id
_entity.type
_entity.pdbx_description
1 polymer ?
#
loop_
_entity_poly.entity_id
_entity_poly.type
_entity_poly.pdbx_seq_one_letter_code
_entity_poly.pdbx_strand_id
1 'polypeptide(L)'
;MMEILNYSQRPEKFIPINEITCTTIMSGFLKANKVKEMFDFYDNQIPKLALNNDINLHDKFTIKLKSVGHLRMMETLDENEIEELSFHHQQFLDIFQNELYPNIKFKPTSISLSDIDKLIEVY
;
A
#
# COMPACT_ATOMS: atom_id res chain seq x y z
N MET A 1 5.44 13.71 10.68
CA MET A 1 5.40 13.46 9.21
C MET A 1 4.12 14.01 8.59
N MET A 2 2.93 13.59 9.05
CA MET A 2 1.65 14.09 8.51
C MET A 2 1.43 15.60 8.63
N GLU A 3 1.90 16.24 9.70
CA GLU A 3 1.78 17.70 9.86
C GLU A 3 2.52 18.48 8.77
N ILE A 4 3.73 18.05 8.41
CA ILE A 4 4.53 18.68 7.35
C ILE A 4 3.86 18.47 6.00
N LEU A 5 3.35 17.27 5.74
CA LEU A 5 2.60 16.98 4.53
C LEU A 5 1.38 17.89 4.43
N ASN A 6 0.52 17.93 5.44
CA ASN A 6 -0.67 18.78 5.45
C ASN A 6 -0.33 20.27 5.31
N TYR A 7 0.77 20.72 5.92
CA TYR A 7 1.26 22.09 5.78
C TYR A 7 1.65 22.43 4.33
N SER A 8 2.31 21.49 3.64
CA SER A 8 2.70 21.64 2.23
C SER A 8 1.52 21.65 1.25
N GLN A 9 0.32 21.29 1.70
CA GLN A 9 -0.90 21.26 0.87
C GLN A 9 -1.74 22.54 1.03
N ARG A 10 -1.25 23.53 1.77
CA ARG A 10 -1.92 24.83 1.90
C ARG A 10 -1.71 25.70 0.66
N PRO A 11 -2.69 26.50 0.22
CA PRO A 11 -2.58 27.32 -0.99
C PRO A 11 -1.34 28.22 -1.03
N GLU A 12 -0.93 28.77 0.12
CA GLU A 12 0.19 29.72 0.19
C GLU A 12 1.57 29.06 0.03
N LYS A 13 1.65 27.74 0.21
CA LYS A 13 2.89 26.95 0.18
C LYS A 13 2.72 25.61 -0.51
N PHE A 14 1.85 25.57 -1.53
CA PHE A 14 1.46 24.34 -2.19
C PHE A 14 2.67 23.66 -2.85
N ILE A 15 2.92 22.42 -2.47
CA ILE A 15 3.90 21.55 -3.10
C ILE A 15 3.13 20.37 -3.71
N PRO A 16 3.11 20.23 -5.04
CA PRO A 16 2.51 19.08 -5.69
C PRO A 16 3.18 17.79 -5.20
N ILE A 17 2.36 16.79 -4.90
CA ILE A 17 2.81 15.44 -4.56
C ILE A 17 2.24 14.44 -5.57
N ASN A 18 2.87 13.27 -5.65
CA ASN A 18 2.51 12.21 -6.60
C ASN A 18 2.59 10.83 -5.91
N GLU A 19 2.42 9.76 -6.69
CA GLU A 19 2.52 8.37 -6.24
C GLU A 19 3.87 8.04 -5.59
N ILE A 20 4.97 8.66 -6.04
CA ILE A 20 6.30 8.44 -5.43
C ILE A 20 6.30 8.94 -3.98
N THR A 21 5.71 10.10 -3.72
CA THR A 21 5.61 10.64 -2.35
C THR A 21 4.75 9.72 -1.47
N CYS A 22 3.60 9.29 -2.00
CA CYS A 22 2.67 8.41 -1.27
C CYS A 22 3.31 7.07 -0.93
N THR A 23 3.95 6.42 -1.91
CA THR A 23 4.63 5.13 -1.72
C THR A 23 5.83 5.24 -0.79
N THR A 24 6.55 6.36 -0.80
CA THR A 24 7.63 6.63 0.17
C THR A 24 7.10 6.67 1.61
N ILE A 25 5.98 7.37 1.84
CA ILE A 25 5.35 7.45 3.16
C ILE A 25 4.82 6.08 3.60
N MET A 26 4.10 5.37 2.73
CA MET A 26 3.61 4.01 3.00
C MET A 26 4.74 3.04 3.36
N SER A 27 5.84 3.05 2.58
CA SER A 27 7.03 2.24 2.87
C SER A 27 7.66 2.62 4.21
N GLY A 28 7.71 3.92 4.54
CA GLY A 28 8.17 4.41 5.84
C GLY A 28 7.35 3.88 7.01
N PHE A 29 6.02 3.82 6.89
CA PHE A 29 5.15 3.23 7.91
C PHE A 29 5.41 1.72 8.06
N LEU A 30 5.51 0.97 6.97
CA LEU A 30 5.80 -0.47 7.00
C LEU A 30 7.15 -0.75 7.68
N LYS A 31 8.22 -0.03 7.30
CA LYS A 31 9.55 -0.16 7.92
C LYS A 31 9.55 0.15 9.43
N ALA A 32 8.65 1.01 9.88
CA ALA A 32 8.48 1.34 11.29
C ALA A 32 7.48 0.41 12.03
N ASN A 33 7.01 -0.66 11.38
CA ASN A 33 5.97 -1.57 11.86
C ASN A 33 4.64 -0.88 12.24
N LYS A 34 4.32 0.23 11.56
CA LYS A 34 3.11 1.04 11.75
C LYS A 34 2.06 0.72 10.69
N VAL A 35 1.65 -0.55 10.64
CA VAL A 35 0.84 -1.08 9.54
C VAL A 35 -0.57 -0.47 9.53
N LYS A 36 -1.16 -0.22 10.71
CA LYS A 36 -2.47 0.44 10.82
C LYS A 36 -2.43 1.86 10.30
N GLU A 37 -1.37 2.62 10.60
CA GLU A 37 -1.17 3.96 10.07
C GLU A 37 -0.88 3.97 8.57
N MET A 38 -0.24 2.92 8.04
CA MET A 38 -0.10 2.74 6.59
C MET A 38 -1.48 2.63 5.93
N PHE A 39 -2.37 1.79 6.45
CA PHE A 39 -3.74 1.66 5.94
C PHE A 39 -4.55 2.95 6.12
N ASP A 40 -4.50 3.62 7.27
CA ASP A 40 -5.17 4.92 7.45
C ASP A 40 -4.67 5.95 6.43
N PHE A 41 -3.36 6.00 6.18
CA PHE A 41 -2.80 6.87 5.17
C PHE A 41 -3.34 6.54 3.77
N TYR A 42 -3.36 5.27 3.40
CA TYR A 42 -3.85 4.81 2.11
C TYR A 42 -5.37 5.04 1.92
N ASP A 43 -6.19 4.60 2.86
CA ASP A 43 -7.65 4.60 2.72
C ASP A 43 -8.27 5.99 2.98
N ASN A 44 -7.66 6.81 3.86
CA ASN A 44 -8.27 8.06 4.31
C ASN A 44 -7.52 9.32 3.88
N GLN A 45 -6.17 9.28 3.78
CA GLN A 45 -5.38 10.48 3.49
C GLN A 45 -5.11 10.65 2.00
N ILE A 46 -4.66 9.60 1.30
CA ILE A 46 -4.38 9.66 -0.14
C ILE A 46 -5.59 10.15 -0.95
N PRO A 47 -6.84 9.69 -0.72
CA PRO A 47 -8.00 10.20 -1.46
C PRO A 47 -8.23 11.69 -1.29
N LYS A 48 -7.95 12.25 -0.10
CA LYS A 48 -8.05 13.70 0.15
C LYS A 48 -6.94 14.46 -0.58
N LEU A 49 -5.74 13.90 -0.61
CA LEU A 49 -4.59 14.48 -1.31
C LEU A 49 -4.82 14.48 -2.83
N ALA A 50 -5.43 13.43 -3.38
CA ALA A 50 -5.74 13.29 -4.79
C ALA A 50 -6.77 14.33 -5.31
N LEU A 51 -7.50 15.04 -4.43
CA LEU A 51 -8.38 16.13 -4.84
C LEU A 51 -7.62 17.33 -5.42
N ASN A 52 -6.38 17.55 -4.96
CA ASN A 52 -5.55 18.69 -5.35
C ASN A 52 -4.25 18.28 -6.07
N ASN A 53 -4.01 16.97 -6.21
CA ASN A 53 -2.79 16.41 -6.77
C ASN A 53 -3.11 15.33 -7.79
N ASP A 54 -2.27 15.21 -8.82
CA ASP A 54 -2.34 14.11 -9.78
C ASP A 54 -1.62 12.88 -9.21
N ILE A 55 -2.37 12.05 -8.47
CA ILE A 55 -1.85 10.83 -7.82
C ILE A 55 -2.44 9.62 -8.52
N ASN A 56 -1.59 8.79 -9.12
CA ASN A 56 -2.01 7.51 -9.67
C ASN A 56 -2.21 6.46 -8.56
N LEU A 57 -3.47 6.28 -8.13
CA LEU A 57 -3.84 5.27 -7.12
C LEU A 57 -3.64 3.82 -7.59
N HIS A 58 -3.62 3.61 -8.91
CA HIS A 58 -3.38 2.31 -9.54
C HIS A 58 -1.89 2.09 -9.85
N ASP A 59 -1.01 2.92 -9.28
CA ASP A 59 0.42 2.68 -9.38
C ASP A 59 0.77 1.29 -8.81
N LYS A 60 1.55 0.54 -9.60
CA LYS A 60 1.91 -0.85 -9.28
C LYS A 60 2.63 -0.96 -7.94
N PHE A 61 3.44 0.05 -7.57
CA PHE A 61 4.18 0.02 -6.32
C PHE A 61 3.27 0.29 -5.13
N THR A 62 2.31 1.22 -5.25
CA THR A 62 1.23 1.41 -4.25
C THR A 62 0.48 0.11 -3.96
N ILE A 63 0.05 -0.61 -5.01
CA ILE A 63 -0.66 -1.89 -4.89
C ILE A 63 0.22 -2.95 -4.17
N LYS A 64 1.52 -3.01 -4.48
CA LYS A 64 2.48 -3.88 -3.78
C LYS A 64 2.59 -3.57 -2.29
N LEU A 65 2.68 -2.29 -1.92
CA LEU A 65 2.76 -1.89 -0.50
C LEU A 65 1.49 -2.24 0.26
N LYS A 66 0.32 -2.12 -0.35
CA LYS A 66 -0.95 -2.57 0.22
C LYS A 66 -0.94 -4.08 0.48
N SER A 67 -0.45 -4.86 -0.48
CA SER A 67 -0.27 -6.32 -0.34
C SER A 67 0.66 -6.68 0.82
N VAL A 68 1.82 -6.00 0.94
CA VAL A 68 2.76 -6.15 2.06
C VAL A 68 2.11 -5.78 3.39
N GLY A 69 1.29 -4.73 3.44
CA GLY A 69 0.54 -4.35 4.63
C GLY A 69 -0.37 -5.46 5.16
N HIS A 70 -1.11 -6.14 4.27
CA HIS A 70 -1.94 -7.27 4.68
C HIS A 70 -1.12 -8.44 5.19
N LEU A 71 0.03 -8.74 4.58
CA LEU A 71 0.95 -9.76 5.09
C LEU A 71 1.43 -9.42 6.51
N ARG A 72 1.92 -8.20 6.73
CA ARG A 72 2.40 -7.76 8.04
C ARG A 72 1.30 -7.74 9.10
N MET A 73 0.06 -7.41 8.74
CA MET A 73 -1.06 -7.53 9.68
C MET A 73 -1.22 -8.97 10.14
N MET A 74 -1.23 -9.94 9.21
CA MET A 74 -1.36 -11.36 9.55
C MET A 74 -0.24 -11.86 10.48
N GLU A 75 0.99 -11.36 10.36
CA GLU A 75 2.09 -11.70 11.26
C GLU A 75 1.90 -11.20 12.69
N THR A 76 1.13 -10.13 12.87
CA THR A 76 0.90 -9.49 14.18
C THR A 76 -0.34 -10.01 14.91
N LEU A 77 -1.19 -10.77 14.22
CA LEU A 77 -2.43 -11.30 14.78
C LEU A 77 -2.15 -12.52 15.68
N ASP A 78 -2.93 -12.63 16.74
CA ASP A 78 -2.97 -13.80 17.61
C ASP A 78 -3.71 -14.97 16.91
N GLU A 79 -3.38 -16.21 17.29
CA GLU A 79 -4.00 -17.42 16.73
C GLU A 79 -5.53 -17.46 16.91
N ASN A 80 -6.06 -16.73 17.89
CA ASN A 80 -7.49 -16.64 18.15
C ASN A 80 -8.22 -15.61 17.27
N GLU A 81 -7.49 -14.73 16.55
CA GLU A 81 -8.05 -13.67 15.69
C GLU A 81 -8.35 -14.19 14.27
N ILE A 82 -9.02 -15.34 14.19
CA ILE A 82 -9.26 -16.10 12.95
C ILE A 82 -10.00 -15.27 11.88
N GLU A 83 -10.97 -14.46 12.29
CA GLU A 83 -11.75 -13.63 11.36
C GLU A 83 -10.88 -12.54 10.70
N GLU A 84 -10.05 -11.87 11.49
CA GLU A 84 -9.13 -10.83 11.00
C GLU A 84 -8.02 -11.43 10.13
N LEU A 85 -7.52 -12.61 10.51
CA LEU A 85 -6.55 -13.37 9.73
C LEU A 85 -7.14 -13.75 8.36
N SER A 86 -8.35 -14.29 8.35
CA SER A 86 -9.08 -14.65 7.12
C SER A 86 -9.31 -13.43 6.23
N PHE A 87 -9.70 -12.30 6.83
CA PHE A 87 -9.89 -11.05 6.09
C PHE A 87 -8.60 -10.60 5.40
N HIS A 88 -7.48 -10.50 6.12
CA HIS A 88 -6.22 -10.05 5.54
C HIS A 88 -5.65 -11.04 4.53
N HIS A 89 -5.83 -12.34 4.76
CA HIS A 89 -5.47 -13.37 3.80
C HIS A 89 -6.22 -13.21 2.48
N GLN A 90 -7.54 -13.02 2.56
CA GLN A 90 -8.38 -12.81 1.38
C GLN A 90 -8.00 -11.53 0.64
N GLN A 91 -7.77 -10.42 1.36
CA GLN A 91 -7.31 -9.17 0.75
C GLN A 91 -5.97 -9.32 0.04
N PHE A 92 -5.00 -10.03 0.64
CA PHE A 92 -3.72 -10.32 -0.01
C PHE A 92 -3.92 -11.09 -1.32
N LEU A 93 -4.73 -12.16 -1.30
CA LEU A 93 -5.00 -12.97 -2.49
C LEU A 93 -5.70 -12.16 -3.58
N ASP A 94 -6.68 -11.32 -3.22
CA ASP A 94 -7.41 -10.51 -4.17
C ASP A 94 -6.49 -9.47 -4.84
N ILE A 95 -5.63 -8.79 -4.07
CA ILE A 95 -4.65 -7.87 -4.63
C ILE A 95 -3.68 -8.61 -5.56
N PHE A 96 -3.14 -9.74 -5.10
CA PHE A 96 -2.15 -10.49 -5.87
C PHE A 96 -2.72 -10.99 -7.19
N GLN A 97 -3.92 -11.59 -7.17
CA GLN A 97 -4.51 -12.24 -8.32
C GLN A 97 -5.25 -11.29 -9.25
N ASN A 98 -5.89 -10.24 -8.73
CA ASN A 98 -6.74 -9.36 -9.54
C ASN A 98 -6.03 -8.06 -9.94
N GLU A 99 -5.14 -7.54 -9.09
CA GLU A 99 -4.50 -6.25 -9.33
C GLU A 99 -3.06 -6.42 -9.86
N LEU A 100 -2.23 -7.22 -9.20
CA LEU A 100 -0.83 -7.42 -9.61
C LEU A 100 -0.69 -8.37 -10.80
N TYR A 101 -1.43 -9.49 -10.79
CA TYR A 101 -1.32 -10.55 -11.81
C TYR A 101 -2.69 -11.02 -12.33
N PRO A 102 -3.52 -10.14 -12.94
CA PRO A 102 -4.88 -10.45 -13.39
C PRO A 102 -4.98 -11.66 -14.33
N ASN A 103 -3.92 -11.95 -15.08
CA ASN A 103 -3.89 -13.05 -16.04
C ASN A 103 -3.73 -14.44 -15.41
N ILE A 104 -3.37 -14.53 -14.12
CA ILE A 104 -3.10 -15.81 -13.45
C ILE A 104 -4.31 -16.73 -13.41
N LYS A 105 -5.52 -16.15 -13.45
CA LYS A 105 -6.79 -16.89 -13.46
C LYS A 105 -7.10 -17.56 -14.81
N PHE A 106 -6.47 -17.10 -15.89
CA PHE A 106 -6.80 -17.54 -17.25
C PHE A 106 -5.67 -18.31 -17.92
N LYS A 107 -4.41 -18.07 -17.52
CA LYS A 107 -3.24 -18.73 -18.11
C LYS A 107 -2.06 -18.76 -17.15
N PRO A 108 -1.13 -19.71 -17.34
CA PRO A 108 0.18 -19.64 -16.70
C PRO A 108 0.80 -18.26 -16.94
N THR A 109 1.10 -17.55 -15.86
CA THR A 109 1.61 -16.18 -15.89
C THR A 109 2.97 -16.18 -15.22
N SER A 110 3.99 -15.70 -15.95
CA SER A 110 5.32 -15.53 -15.37
C SER A 110 5.31 -14.37 -14.39
N ILE A 111 5.82 -14.62 -13.18
CA ILE A 111 6.01 -13.61 -12.15
C ILE A 111 7.45 -13.11 -12.28
N SER A 112 7.64 -11.80 -12.42
CA SER A 112 8.97 -11.22 -12.51
C SER A 112 9.72 -11.38 -11.18
N LEU A 113 10.93 -11.95 -11.22
CA LEU A 113 11.80 -12.00 -10.04
C LEU A 113 12.10 -10.62 -9.49
N SER A 114 12.29 -9.62 -10.36
CA SER A 114 12.48 -8.23 -9.93
C SER A 114 11.24 -7.62 -9.26
N ASP A 115 10.04 -8.16 -9.52
CA ASP A 115 8.85 -7.74 -8.80
C ASP A 115 8.83 -8.30 -7.38
N ILE A 116 9.32 -9.53 -7.21
CA ILE A 116 9.48 -10.23 -5.93
C ILE A 116 10.60 -9.57 -5.11
N ASP A 117 11.75 -9.26 -5.71
CA ASP A 117 12.87 -8.59 -5.03
C ASP A 117 12.42 -7.26 -4.41
N LYS A 118 11.67 -6.45 -5.17
CA LYS A 118 11.09 -5.19 -4.67
C LYS A 118 10.06 -5.38 -3.57
N LEU A 119 9.34 -6.50 -3.55
CA LEU A 119 8.42 -6.83 -2.45
C LEU A 119 9.22 -7.19 -1.20
N ILE A 120 10.27 -7.99 -1.35
CA ILE A 120 11.15 -8.40 -0.26
C ILE A 120 11.88 -7.19 0.35
N GLU A 121 12.33 -6.22 -0.46
CA GLU A 121 13.01 -5.01 0.04
C GLU A 121 12.14 -4.13 0.96
N VAL A 122 10.81 -4.23 0.83
CA VAL A 122 9.88 -3.42 1.63
C VAL A 122 9.21 -4.23 2.76
N TYR A 123 9.28 -5.56 2.67
CA TYR A 123 8.95 -6.47 3.76
C TYR A 123 10.00 -6.40 4.88
#